data_AF-A0A0F8UM87-F1
#
_entry.id   AF-A0A0F8UM87-F1
#
_cell.length_a   1.000
_cell.length_b   1.000
_cell.length_c   1.000
_cell.angle_alpha   90.00
_cell.angle_beta   90.00
_cell.angle_gamma   90.00
#
_symmetry.space_group_name_H-M   'P 1'
#
loop_
_entity.id
_entity.type
_entity.pdbx_description
1 polymer ?
#
loop_
_entity_poly.entity_id
_entity_poly.type
_entity_poly.pdbx_seq_one_letter_code
_entity_poly.pdbx_strand_id
1 'polypeptide(L)'
;MESDPGFIAALEEAKKGYAEGGKGSATLHAEMSALENSGRLPASAYEGATMYTTLSPCDMCTGACILYKVKRVVVGENKNFMGGEEYLLNRGKEVVVLDNKECKELMEKFIKEKPELW
;
A
#
# COMPACT_ATOMS: atom_id res chain seq x y z
N MET A 1 -5.99 6.26 13.74
CA MET A 1 -5.26 5.52 12.69
C MET A 1 -4.82 6.45 11.57
N GLU A 2 -5.64 7.40 11.13
CA GLU A 2 -5.18 8.41 10.14
C GLU A 2 -4.03 9.31 10.66
N SER A 3 -3.93 9.50 11.98
CA SER A 3 -2.81 10.19 12.64
C SER A 3 -1.62 9.29 12.97
N ASP A 4 -1.63 8.03 12.56
CA ASP A 4 -0.52 7.11 12.77
C ASP A 4 0.68 7.55 11.91
N PRO A 5 1.90 7.68 12.47
CA PRO A 5 3.08 8.09 11.71
C PRO A 5 3.35 7.23 10.47
N GLY A 6 3.04 5.92 10.53
CA GLY A 6 3.20 5.02 9.40
C GLY A 6 2.22 5.32 8.26
N PHE A 7 0.98 5.68 8.60
CA PHE A 7 -0.01 6.09 7.59
C PHE A 7 0.31 7.47 7.00
N ILE A 8 0.75 8.41 7.84
CA ILE A 8 1.20 9.74 7.38
C ILE A 8 2.35 9.58 6.38
N ALA A 9 3.35 8.77 6.70
CA ALA A 9 4.48 8.50 5.80
C ALA A 9 4.04 7.84 4.49
N ALA A 10 3.12 6.86 4.53
CA ALA A 10 2.58 6.23 3.33
C ALA A 10 1.86 7.24 2.42
N LEU A 11 1.08 8.16 3.01
CA LEU A 11 0.37 9.20 2.28
C LEU A 11 1.31 10.27 1.70
N GLU A 12 2.36 10.65 2.42
CA GLU A 12 3.41 11.56 1.93
C GLU A 12 4.17 10.95 0.75
N GLU A 13 4.58 9.67 0.84
CA GLU A 13 5.24 8.96 -0.26
C GLU A 13 4.32 8.80 -1.48
N ALA A 14 3.03 8.54 -1.29
CA ALA A 14 2.07 8.48 -2.39
C ALA A 14 1.93 9.84 -3.11
N LYS A 15 1.85 10.94 -2.37
CA LYS A 15 1.82 12.31 -2.93
C LYS A 15 3.09 12.61 -3.73
N LYS A 16 4.26 12.22 -3.21
CA LYS A 16 5.54 12.35 -3.90
C LYS A 16 5.57 11.52 -5.18
N GLY A 17 5.16 10.25 -5.12
CA GLY A 17 5.09 9.36 -6.28
C GLY A 17 4.17 9.89 -7.38
N TYR A 18 3.03 10.47 -7.01
CA TYR A 18 2.12 11.14 -7.94
C TYR A 18 2.78 12.34 -8.63
N ALA A 19 3.51 13.18 -7.88
CA ALA A 19 4.20 14.36 -8.42
C ALA A 19 5.39 14.00 -9.34
N GLU A 20 6.15 12.97 -8.99
CA GLU A 20 7.35 12.54 -9.70
C GLU A 20 7.06 11.58 -10.88
N GLY A 21 5.84 11.02 -10.95
CA GLY A 21 5.44 10.06 -12.00
C GLY A 21 5.91 8.62 -11.74
N GLY A 22 6.24 8.29 -10.49
CA GLY A 22 6.76 6.99 -10.10
C GLY A 22 8.21 6.75 -10.52
N LYS A 23 8.74 5.57 -10.18
CA LYS A 23 10.15 5.20 -10.43
C LYS A 23 10.41 4.55 -11.81
N GLY A 24 9.40 4.48 -12.67
CA GLY A 24 9.50 3.79 -13.98
C GLY A 24 9.80 2.29 -13.88
N SER A 25 9.51 1.67 -12.74
CA SER A 25 9.77 0.25 -12.50
C SER A 25 8.48 -0.55 -12.59
N ALA A 26 8.55 -1.71 -13.26
CA ALA A 26 7.44 -2.64 -13.41
C ALA A 26 7.04 -3.36 -12.11
N THR A 27 7.86 -3.29 -11.07
CA THR A 27 7.63 -4.02 -9.81
C THR A 27 7.57 -3.12 -8.58
N LEU A 28 8.03 -1.87 -8.65
CA LEU A 28 8.02 -0.95 -7.51
C LEU A 28 6.68 -0.23 -7.37
N HIS A 29 5.64 -1.01 -7.03
CA HIS A 29 4.45 -0.47 -6.40
C HIS A 29 4.78 0.12 -5.02
N ALA A 30 3.87 0.89 -4.43
CA ALA A 30 4.12 1.56 -3.15
C ALA A 30 4.53 0.58 -2.03
N GLU A 31 3.83 -0.55 -1.90
CA GLU A 31 4.12 -1.58 -0.88
C GLU A 31 5.45 -2.28 -1.16
N MET A 32 5.76 -2.53 -2.42
CA MET A 32 7.04 -3.13 -2.82
C MET A 32 8.19 -2.16 -2.58
N SER A 33 8.01 -0.87 -2.87
CA SER A 33 9.00 0.16 -2.59
C SER A 33 9.20 0.36 -1.08
N ALA A 34 8.16 0.21 -0.25
CA ALA A 34 8.28 0.29 1.20
C ALA A 34 9.14 -0.87 1.75
N LEU A 35 8.93 -2.09 1.24
CA LEU A 35 9.75 -3.25 1.56
C LEU A 35 11.20 -3.07 1.09
N GLU A 36 11.40 -2.62 -0.14
CA GLU A 36 12.73 -2.35 -0.72
C GLU A 36 13.49 -1.27 0.08
N ASN A 37 12.82 -0.17 0.42
CA ASN A 37 13.40 0.94 1.18
C ASN A 37 13.80 0.54 2.62
N SER A 38 13.20 -0.51 3.17
CA SER A 38 13.60 -1.07 4.47
C SER A 38 14.98 -1.75 4.43
N GLY A 39 15.48 -2.03 3.22
CA GLY A 39 16.71 -2.78 3.00
C GLY A 39 16.58 -4.24 3.40
N ARG A 40 17.72 -4.94 3.40
CA ARG A 40 17.78 -6.36 3.73
C ARG A 40 17.72 -6.56 5.24
N LEU A 41 16.58 -7.02 5.73
CA LEU A 41 16.37 -7.38 7.14
C LEU A 41 16.15 -8.90 7.29
N PRO A 42 16.40 -9.48 8.46
CA PRO A 42 15.98 -10.86 8.74
C PRO A 42 14.45 -10.98 8.67
N ALA A 43 13.95 -12.16 8.28
CA ALA A 43 12.51 -12.39 8.15
C ALA A 43 11.71 -12.05 9.42
N SER A 44 12.32 -12.25 10.59
CA SER A 44 11.74 -11.92 11.89
C SER A 44 11.48 -10.42 12.11
N ALA A 45 12.11 -9.53 11.33
CA ALA A 45 11.88 -8.09 11.43
C ALA A 45 10.51 -7.68 10.87
N TYR A 46 9.95 -8.46 9.95
CA TYR A 46 8.66 -8.19 9.31
C TYR A 46 7.50 -8.93 10.00
N GLU A 47 7.81 -9.98 10.76
CA GLU A 47 6.82 -10.71 11.54
C GLU A 47 6.23 -9.80 12.61
N GLY A 48 4.91 -9.61 12.58
CA GLY A 48 4.24 -8.67 13.49
C GLY A 48 4.16 -7.22 12.98
N ALA A 49 4.82 -6.89 11.86
CA ALA A 49 4.79 -5.55 11.30
C ALA A 49 3.40 -5.15 10.78
N THR A 50 3.21 -3.84 10.62
CA THR A 50 2.05 -3.25 9.93
C THR A 50 2.49 -2.65 8.61
N MET A 51 1.86 -3.06 7.51
CA MET A 51 1.98 -2.41 6.21
C MET A 51 0.93 -1.30 6.11
N TYR A 52 1.35 -0.09 5.80
CA TYR A 52 0.45 1.03 5.50
C TYR A 52 0.49 1.27 3.99
N THR A 53 -0.68 1.27 3.35
CA THR A 53 -0.82 1.54 1.92
C THR A 53 -1.99 2.49 1.70
N THR A 54 -1.87 3.43 0.76
CA THR A 54 -2.93 4.42 0.48
C THR A 54 -4.08 3.82 -0.34
N LEU A 55 -3.82 2.74 -1.08
CA LEU A 55 -4.77 2.03 -1.93
C LEU A 55 -4.75 0.54 -1.61
N SER A 56 -5.88 -0.13 -1.80
CA SER A 56 -5.98 -1.59 -1.65
C SER A 56 -4.86 -2.31 -2.43
N PRO A 57 -4.13 -3.27 -1.80
CA PRO A 57 -2.98 -3.90 -2.44
C PRO A 57 -3.39 -4.87 -3.54
N CYS A 58 -2.73 -4.82 -4.70
CA CYS A 58 -2.89 -5.83 -5.75
C CYS A 58 -2.38 -7.22 -5.33
N ASP A 59 -2.55 -8.24 -6.16
CA ASP A 59 -2.13 -9.62 -5.84
C ASP A 59 -0.62 -9.74 -5.55
N MET A 60 0.23 -8.99 -6.25
CA MET A 60 1.67 -8.98 -6.00
C MET A 60 1.99 -8.46 -4.59
N CYS A 61 1.47 -7.28 -4.25
CA CYS A 61 1.70 -6.64 -2.95
C CYS A 61 1.07 -7.44 -1.80
N THR A 62 -0.10 -8.03 -2.04
CA THR A 62 -0.77 -8.97 -1.15
C THR A 62 0.11 -10.19 -0.88
N GLY A 63 0.65 -10.80 -1.94
CA GLY A 63 1.58 -11.93 -1.85
C GLY A 63 2.84 -11.57 -1.05
N ALA A 64 3.40 -10.37 -1.25
CA ALA A 64 4.55 -9.88 -0.50
C ALA A 64 4.24 -9.75 1.00
N CYS A 65 3.09 -9.16 1.37
CA CYS A 65 2.66 -9.07 2.77
C CYS A 65 2.51 -10.45 3.43
N ILE A 66 1.99 -11.43 2.69
CA ILE A 66 1.85 -12.81 3.15
C ILE A 66 3.24 -13.46 3.33
N LEU A 67 4.11 -13.34 2.33
CA LEU A 67 5.46 -13.91 2.31
C LEU A 67 6.28 -13.44 3.51
N TYR A 68 6.28 -12.14 3.77
CA TYR A 68 7.01 -11.53 4.88
C TYR A 68 6.29 -11.62 6.23
N LYS A 69 5.15 -12.32 6.28
CA LYS A 69 4.36 -12.51 7.51
C LYS A 69 3.99 -11.20 8.21
N VAL A 70 3.75 -10.15 7.43
CA VAL A 70 3.11 -8.92 7.93
C VAL A 70 1.85 -9.32 8.69
N LYS A 71 1.61 -8.72 9.85
CA LYS A 71 0.46 -9.06 10.71
C LYS A 71 -0.78 -8.28 10.32
N ARG A 72 -0.59 -7.01 9.98
CA ARG A 72 -1.66 -6.06 9.69
C ARG A 72 -1.39 -5.25 8.44
N VAL A 73 -2.42 -5.02 7.64
CA VAL A 73 -2.41 -4.11 6.49
C VAL A 73 -3.46 -3.02 6.71
N VAL A 74 -3.01 -1.78 6.80
CA VAL A 74 -3.87 -0.60 6.92
C VAL A 74 -3.96 0.05 5.54
N VAL A 75 -5.17 0.07 5.00
CA VAL A 75 -5.51 0.53 3.65
C VAL A 75 -6.18 1.90 3.75
N GLY A 76 -5.67 2.87 3.01
CA GLY A 76 -6.26 4.21 2.92
C GLY A 76 -7.66 4.15 2.33
N GLU A 77 -7.79 3.59 1.13
CA GLU A 77 -9.07 3.41 0.44
C GLU A 77 -9.08 2.20 -0.49
N ASN A 78 -10.28 1.72 -0.83
CA ASN A 78 -10.49 0.58 -1.72
C ASN A 78 -11.64 0.78 -2.73
N LYS A 79 -12.06 2.03 -2.94
CA LYS A 79 -13.15 2.39 -3.86
C LYS A 79 -12.66 2.51 -5.29
N ASN A 80 -11.48 3.13 -5.52
CA ASN A 80 -10.92 3.25 -6.87
C ASN A 80 -10.36 1.93 -7.37
N PHE A 81 -9.87 1.10 -6.45
CA PHE A 81 -9.37 -0.23 -6.72
C PHE A 81 -9.45 -1.07 -5.45
N MET A 82 -9.89 -2.31 -5.58
CA MET A 82 -9.87 -3.30 -4.51
C MET A 82 -9.16 -4.55 -5.02
N GLY A 83 -8.02 -4.88 -4.39
CA GLY A 83 -7.22 -6.05 -4.72
C GLY A 83 -7.45 -7.19 -3.73
N GLY A 84 -6.36 -7.74 -3.21
CA GLY A 84 -6.34 -8.99 -2.44
C GLY A 84 -6.76 -8.89 -0.97
N GLU A 85 -7.63 -7.95 -0.58
CA GLU A 85 -8.06 -7.76 0.83
C GLU A 85 -8.66 -9.03 1.44
N GLU A 86 -9.58 -9.69 0.72
CA GLU A 86 -10.19 -10.94 1.17
C GLU A 86 -9.14 -12.04 1.33
N TYR A 87 -8.15 -12.10 0.43
CA TYR A 87 -7.10 -13.10 0.53
C TYR A 87 -6.17 -12.84 1.72
N LEU A 88 -5.87 -11.58 2.05
CA LEU A 88 -5.16 -11.23 3.28
C LEU A 88 -5.92 -11.73 4.53
N LEU A 89 -7.23 -11.45 4.60
CA LEU A 89 -8.09 -11.91 5.70
C LEU A 89 -8.08 -13.45 5.81
N ASN A 90 -8.26 -14.15 4.69
CA ASN A 90 -8.25 -15.62 4.62
C ASN A 90 -6.89 -16.22 5.03
N ARG A 91 -5.80 -15.47 4.88
CA ARG A 91 -4.45 -15.85 5.31
C ARG A 91 -4.13 -15.38 6.74
N GLY A 92 -5.15 -14.98 7.50
CA GLY A 92 -5.06 -14.62 8.92
C GLY A 92 -4.43 -13.26 9.18
N LYS A 93 -4.47 -12.36 8.19
CA LYS A 93 -3.96 -10.98 8.35
C LYS A 93 -5.09 -10.08 8.83
N GLU A 94 -4.75 -9.12 9.67
CA GLU A 94 -5.67 -8.03 9.99
C GLU A 94 -5.68 -7.03 8.82
N VAL A 95 -6.86 -6.71 8.31
CA VAL A 95 -7.03 -5.67 7.27
C VAL A 95 -7.92 -4.58 7.83
N VAL A 96 -7.45 -3.34 7.76
CA VAL A 96 -8.18 -2.17 8.23
C VAL A 96 -8.29 -1.18 7.09
N VAL A 97 -9.52 -0.87 6.66
CA VAL A 97 -9.78 0.14 5.64
C VAL A 97 -10.22 1.44 6.32
N LEU A 98 -9.46 2.51 6.10
CA LEU A 98 -9.71 3.81 6.74
C LEU A 98 -10.79 4.64 6.03
N ASP A 99 -11.11 4.29 4.78
CA ASP A 99 -12.03 5.04 3.93
C ASP A 99 -11.58 6.50 3.72
N ASN A 100 -10.26 6.72 3.74
CA ASN A 100 -9.63 8.03 3.80
C ASN A 100 -9.94 8.88 2.55
N LYS A 101 -10.52 10.05 2.78
CA LYS A 101 -10.94 10.96 1.72
C LYS A 101 -9.77 11.43 0.83
N GLU A 102 -8.64 11.76 1.44
CA GLU A 102 -7.49 12.28 0.69
C GLU A 102 -6.86 11.21 -0.23
N CYS A 103 -6.80 9.95 0.22
CA CYS A 103 -6.37 8.83 -0.61
C CYS A 103 -7.27 8.66 -1.83
N LYS A 104 -8.60 8.70 -1.63
CA LYS A 104 -9.58 8.59 -2.72
C LYS A 104 -9.43 9.71 -3.73
N GLU A 105 -9.34 10.95 -3.27
CA GLU A 105 -9.21 12.12 -4.14
C GLU A 105 -7.90 12.09 -4.93
N LEU A 106 -6.80 11.65 -4.31
CA LEU A 106 -5.51 11.48 -4.99
C LEU A 106 -5.61 10.45 -6.12
N MET A 107 -6.22 9.29 -5.86
CA MET A 107 -6.37 8.23 -6.86
C MET A 107 -7.38 8.58 -7.94
N GLU A 108 -8.54 9.15 -7.59
CA GLU A 108 -9.54 9.64 -8.55
C GLU A 108 -8.91 10.66 -9.52
N LYS A 109 -8.07 11.56 -8.99
CA LYS A 109 -7.33 12.54 -9.81
C LYS A 109 -6.31 11.87 -10.72
N PHE A 110 -5.51 10.93 -10.22
CA PHE A 110 -4.50 10.23 -11.02
C PHE A 110 -5.13 9.44 -12.17
N ILE A 111 -6.17 8.64 -11.89
CA ILE A 111 -6.89 7.85 -12.88
C ILE A 111 -7.49 8.76 -13.96
N LYS A 112 -8.05 9.91 -13.58
CA LYS A 112 -8.63 10.88 -14.51
C LYS A 112 -7.57 11.54 -15.40
N GLU A 113 -6.44 11.94 -14.84
CA GLU A 113 -5.41 12.69 -15.56
C GLU A 113 -4.49 11.80 -16.41
N LYS A 114 -4.29 10.55 -16.00
CA LYS A 114 -3.32 9.62 -16.59
C LYS A 114 -3.89 8.20 -16.75
N PRO A 115 -5.03 8.00 -17.44
CA PRO A 115 -5.71 6.69 -17.51
C PRO A 115 -4.90 5.59 -18.18
N GLU A 116 -4.02 5.92 -19.13
CA GLU A 116 -3.15 4.93 -19.81
C GLU A 116 -1.97 4.45 -18.95
N LEU A 117 -1.70 5.13 -17.83
CA LEU A 117 -0.63 4.77 -16.88
C LEU A 117 -1.16 4.02 -15.66
N TRP A 118 -2.48 3.98 -15.48
CA TRP A 118 -3.17 3.23 -14.43
C TRP A 118 -3.50 1.82 -14.93
#